data_AF-A0A3A9GF40-F1
#
_entry.id   AF-A0A3A9GF40-F1
#
_cell.length_a   1.000
_cell.length_b   1.000
_cell.length_c   1.000
_cell.angle_alpha   90.00
_cell.angle_beta   90.00
_cell.angle_gamma   90.00
#
_symmetry.space_group_name_H-M   'P 1'
#
loop_
_entity.id
_entity.type
_entity.pdbx_description
1 polymer ?
#
loop_
_entity_poly.entity_id
_entity_poly.type
_entity_poly.pdbx_seq_one_letter_code
_entity_poly.pdbx_strand_id
1 'polypeptide(L)' 'MFSTIFIAGNRLQALFDNRIPQVSLKQFMLLSILRQSEEPMTFTQLGTLLGCSRQNIKKYIEPILQCLKQ' A
#
# COMPACT_ATOMS: atom_id res chain seq x y z
N MET A 1 8.66 20.04 12.42
CA MET A 1 9.19 18.69 12.11
C MET A 1 8.10 17.78 11.54
N PHE A 2 7.05 17.41 12.28
CA PHE A 2 5.99 16.50 11.76
C PHE A 2 5.17 17.05 10.57
N SER A 3 4.90 18.34 10.55
CA SER A 3 4.14 18.99 9.47
C SER A 3 4.79 18.80 8.10
N THR A 4 6.12 18.93 8.01
CA THR A 4 6.86 18.75 6.77
C THR A 4 6.76 17.33 6.23
N ILE A 5 6.87 16.32 7.10
CA ILE A 5 6.73 14.90 6.73
C ILE A 5 5.29 14.63 6.25
N PHE A 6 4.30 15.14 6.97
CA PHE A 6 2.89 14.97 6.62
C PHE A 6 2.55 15.62 5.26
N ILE A 7 3.03 16.85 5.02
CA ILE A 7 2.84 17.55 3.75
C ILE A 7 3.52 16.78 2.61
N ALA A 8 4.74 16.28 2.82
CA ALA A 8 5.44 15.47 1.82
C ALA A 8 4.68 14.19 1.49
N GLY A 9 4.18 13.48 2.52
CA GLY A 9 3.36 12.27 2.35
C GLY A 9 2.08 12.52 1.55
N ASN A 10 1.37 13.61 1.86
CA ASN A 10 0.14 13.97 1.14
C ASN A 10 0.41 14.35 -0.31
N ARG A 11 1.51 15.06 -0.59
CA ARG A 11 1.93 15.38 -1.97
C ARG A 11 2.26 14.11 -2.75
N LEU A 12 2.95 13.15 -2.12
CA LEU A 12 3.26 11.87 -2.76
C LEU A 12 1.98 11.08 -3.06
N GLN A 13 1.04 11.03 -2.13
CA GLN A 13 -0.28 10.41 -2.35
C GLN A 13 -1.00 11.08 -3.53
N ALA A 14 -1.14 12.41 -3.51
CA ALA A 14 -1.79 13.15 -4.59
C ALA A 14 -1.13 12.94 -5.96
N LEU A 15 0.21 12.88 -6.02
CA LEU A 15 0.92 12.59 -7.27
C LEU A 15 0.62 11.18 -7.78
N PHE A 16 0.55 10.21 -6.88
CA PHE A 16 0.25 8.82 -7.23
C PHE A 16 -1.19 8.68 -7.73
N ASP A 17 -2.15 9.22 -6.98
CA ASP A 17 -3.58 9.15 -7.29
C ASP A 17 -3.91 9.82 -8.63
N ASN A 18 -3.19 10.90 -9.00
CA ASN A 18 -3.36 11.56 -10.29
C ASN A 18 -2.75 10.78 -11.47
N ARG A 19 -1.69 10.01 -11.25
CA ARG A 19 -1.00 9.27 -12.33
C ARG A 19 -1.52 7.86 -12.52
N ILE A 20 -1.92 7.19 -11.44
CA ILE A 20 -2.38 5.81 -11.42
C ILE A 20 -3.67 5.73 -10.59
N PRO A 21 -4.80 6.20 -11.13
CA PRO A 21 -6.05 6.29 -10.38
C PRO A 21 -6.65 4.93 -9.99
N GLN A 22 -6.21 3.83 -10.61
CA GLN A 22 -6.71 2.49 -10.31
C GLN A 22 -6.07 1.85 -9.07
N VAL A 23 -4.91 2.35 -8.61
CA VAL A 23 -4.14 1.75 -7.52
C VAL A 23 -3.71 2.86 -6.56
N SER A 24 -4.19 2.82 -5.32
CA SER A 24 -3.74 3.76 -4.30
C SER A 24 -2.26 3.56 -3.96
N LEU A 25 -1.59 4.61 -3.48
CA LEU A 25 -0.19 4.53 -3.05
C LEU A 25 0.06 3.38 -2.05
N LYS A 26 -0.88 3.13 -1.12
CA LYS A 26 -0.74 2.04 -0.13
C LYS A 26 -0.83 0.65 -0.77
N GLN A 27 -1.69 0.48 -1.76
CA GLN A 27 -1.78 -0.76 -2.54
C GLN A 27 -0.50 -0.98 -3.36
N PHE A 28 0.05 0.08 -3.96
CA PHE A 28 1.31 0.00 -4.69
C PHE A 28 2.50 -0.35 -3.80
N MET A 29 2.61 0.29 -2.63
CA MET A 29 3.64 -0.05 -1.64
C MET A 29 3.52 -1.51 -1.18
N LEU A 30 2.30 -1.98 -0.96
CA LEU A 30 2.05 -3.38 -0.61
C LEU A 30 2.49 -4.36 -1.71
N LEU A 31 2.16 -4.07 -2.97
CA LEU A 31 2.64 -4.85 -4.12
C LEU A 31 4.17 -4.87 -4.21
N SER A 32 4.82 -3.74 -3.91
CA SER A 32 6.27 -3.63 -3.93
C SER A 32 6.93 -4.49 -2.85
N ILE A 33 6.33 -4.59 -1.66
CA ILE A 33 6.79 -5.48 -0.59
C ILE A 33 6.60 -6.95 -1.01
N LEU A 34 5.41 -7.31 -1.49
CA LEU A 34 5.11 -8.67 -1.92
C LEU A 34 6.01 -9.15 -3.05
N ARG A 35 6.35 -8.28 -4.01
CA ARG A 35 7.25 -8.61 -5.12
C ARG A 35 8.70 -8.89 -4.67
N GLN A 36 9.13 -8.29 -3.57
CA GLN A 36 10.49 -8.45 -3.03
C GLN A 36 10.57 -9.54 -1.95
N SER A 37 9.44 -9.98 -1.42
CA SER A 37 9.40 -11.03 -0.41
C SER A 37 9.61 -12.39 -1.05
N GLU A 38 10.68 -13.07 -0.65
CA GLU A 38 10.97 -14.44 -1.10
C GLU A 38 10.04 -15.47 -0.43
N GLU A 39 9.55 -15.16 0.78
CA GLU A 39 8.61 -16.01 1.51
C GLU A 39 7.21 -15.39 1.65
N PRO A 40 6.15 -16.22 1.77
CA PRO A 40 4.80 -15.73 2.05
C PRO A 40 4.74 -14.97 3.38
N MET A 41 4.23 -13.75 3.36
CA MET A 41 4.04 -12.93 4.56
C MET A 41 2.61 -13.00 5.08
N THR A 42 2.45 -13.04 6.40
CA THR A 42 1.14 -12.89 7.03
C THR A 42 0.64 -11.44 6.95
N PHE A 43 -0.67 -11.23 6.97
CA PHE A 43 -1.24 -9.88 6.99
C PHE A 43 -0.79 -9.04 8.20
N THR A 44 -0.42 -9.66 9.31
CA THR A 44 0.12 -8.94 10.48
C THR A 44 1.51 -8.39 10.18
N GLN A 45 2.40 -9.20 9.61
CA GLN A 45 3.75 -8.77 9.22
C GLN A 45 3.71 -7.65 8.17
N LEU A 46 2.83 -7.78 7.17
CA LEU A 46 2.61 -6.74 6.17
C LEU A 46 2.08 -5.44 6.80
N GLY A 47 1.18 -5.54 7.77
CA GLY A 47 0.67 -4.38 8.50
C GLY A 47 1.77 -3.67 9.28
N THR A 48 2.62 -4.41 9.98
CA THR A 48 3.77 -3.85 10.69
C THR A 48 4.74 -3.12 9.75
N LEU A 49 5.08 -3.72 8.60
CA LEU A 49 5.97 -3.10 7.62
C LEU A 49 5.39 -1.83 6.98
N LEU A 50 4.10 -1.85 6.66
CA LEU A 50 3.41 -0.72 6.03
C LEU A 50 2.96 0.36 7.04
N GLY A 51 3.10 0.09 8.34
CA GLY A 51 2.64 0.99 9.40
C GLY A 51 1.12 1.08 9.52
N CYS A 52 0.39 -0.03 9.32
CA CYS A 52 -1.06 -0.08 9.44
C CYS A 52 -1.59 -1.37 10.08
N SER A 53 -2.87 -1.39 10.44
CA SER A 53 -3.48 -2.58 11.03
C SER A 53 -3.64 -3.74 10.02
N ARG A 54 -3.76 -4.97 10.55
CA ARG A 54 -4.11 -6.17 9.76
C ARG A 54 -5.39 -5.97 8.94
N GLN A 55 -6.37 -5.25 9.48
CA GLN A 55 -7.65 -4.95 8.82
C GLN A 55 -7.44 -4.03 7.61
N ASN A 56 -6.54 -3.05 7.69
CA ASN A 56 -6.23 -2.18 6.56
C ASN A 56 -5.55 -2.96 5.43
N ILE A 57 -4.64 -3.88 5.74
CA ILE A 57 -4.02 -4.77 4.75
C ILE A 57 -5.08 -5.58 3.99
N LYS A 58 -6.05 -6.18 4.68
CA LYS A 58 -7.15 -6.92 4.02
C LYS A 58 -7.89 -6.03 3.01
N LYS A 59 -8.23 -4.80 3.40
CA LYS A 59 -8.91 -3.83 2.53
C LYS A 59 -8.09 -3.46 1.30
N TYR A 60 -6.76 -3.40 1.41
CA TYR A 60 -5.88 -3.06 0.29
C TYR A 60 -5.71 -4.22 -0.68
N ILE A 61 -5.62 -5.46 -0.18
CA ILE A 61 -5.40 -6.67 -0.99
C ILE A 61 -6.62 -7.04 -1.82
N GLU A 62 -7.83 -6.85 -1.30
CA GLU A 62 -9.05 -7.31 -1.96
C GLU A 62 -9.24 -6.73 -3.38
N PRO A 63 -9.08 -5.41 -3.62
CA PRO A 63 -9.07 -4.86 -4.98
C PRO A 63 -7.94 -5.37 -5.86
N ILE A 64 -6.75 -5.62 -5.29
CA ILE A 64 -5.58 -6.14 -6.04
C ILE A 64 -5.87 -7.55 -6.56
N LEU A 65 -6.42 -8.43 -5.72
CA LEU A 65 -6.75 -9.81 -6.08
C LEU A 65 -7.85 -9.88 -7.14
N GLN A 66 -8.77 -8.93 -7.17
CA GLN A 66 -9.80 -8.84 -8.21
C GLN A 66 -9.19 -8.48 -9.57
N CYS A 67 -8.21 -7.56 -9.59
CA CYS A 67 -7.54 -7.15 -10.82
C CYS A 67 -6.66 -8.26 -11.43
N LEU A 68 -6.03 -9.10 -10.60
CA LEU A 68 -5.23 -10.25 -11.06
C LEU A 68 -6.06 -11.45 -11.58
N LYS A 69 -7.38 -11.42 -11.41
CA LYS A 69 -8.30 -12.49 -11.85
C LYS A 69 -9.00 -12.16 -13.18
N GLN A 70 -8.74 -11.00 -13.76
CA GLN A 70 -9.17 -10.62 -15.12
C GLN A 70 -8.07 -10.94 -16.12
#